data_AF-A0A6I7HIK8-F1
#
_entry.id   AF-A0A6I7HIK8-F1
#
_cell.length_a   1.000
_cell.length_b   1.000
_cell.length_c   1.000
_cell.angle_alpha   90.00
_cell.angle_beta   90.00
_cell.angle_gamma   90.00
#
_symmetry.space_group_name_H-M   'P 1'
#
loop_
_entity.id
_entity.type
_entity.pdbx_description
1 polymer ?
#
loop_
_entity_poly.entity_id
_entity_poly.type
_entity_poly.pdbx_seq_one_letter_code
_entity_poly.pdbx_strand_id
1 'polypeptide(L)' 'MHAGLGLLRLDPDRFWRLSPREFAAMTGAFAPAAPRLVRAGLEALMRRFPDEEIR' A
#
# COMPACT_ATOMS: atom_id res chain seq x y z
N MET A 1 2.88 3.76 -6.39
CA MET A 1 1.41 3.87 -6.38
C MET A 1 0.89 3.47 -7.75
N HIS A 2 0.21 2.33 -7.88
CA HIS A 2 -0.50 2.00 -9.12
C HIS A 2 -1.92 2.56 -9.06
N ALA A 3 -2.09 3.88 -9.08
CA ALA A 3 -3.41 4.53 -8.97
C ALA A 3 -3.98 4.98 -10.33
N GLY A 4 -3.30 4.64 -11.44
CA GLY A 4 -3.70 5.04 -12.79
C GLY A 4 -4.76 4.13 -13.41
N LEU A 5 -4.88 4.25 -14.75
CA LEU A 5 -5.85 3.54 -15.62
C LEU A 5 -5.88 2.02 -15.45
N GLY A 6 -4.82 1.40 -14.91
CA GLY A 6 -4.75 -0.05 -14.69
C GLY A 6 -5.58 -0.58 -13.51
N LEU A 7 -5.70 0.19 -12.42
CA LEU A 7 -6.37 -0.26 -11.18
C LEU A 7 -7.78 0.31 -11.05
N LEU A 8 -7.99 1.56 -11.49
CA LEU A 8 -9.31 2.19 -11.47
C LEU A 8 -10.12 1.92 -12.75
N ARG A 9 -9.46 1.50 -13.85
CA ARG A 9 -10.08 1.22 -15.17
C ARG A 9 -10.99 2.33 -15.67
N LEU A 10 -10.65 3.58 -15.33
CA LEU A 10 -11.37 4.76 -15.78
C LEU A 10 -10.95 5.11 -17.19
N ASP A 11 -11.88 5.72 -17.93
CA ASP A 11 -11.52 6.51 -19.10
C ASP A 11 -10.60 7.69 -18.70
N PRO A 12 -9.58 8.04 -19.51
CA PRO A 12 -8.66 9.12 -19.20
C PRO A 12 -9.32 10.47 -18.89
N ASP A 13 -10.36 10.87 -19.62
CA ASP A 13 -11.03 12.16 -19.39
C ASP A 13 -11.75 12.17 -18.05
N ARG A 14 -12.36 11.02 -17.69
CA ARG A 14 -13.02 10.87 -16.40
C ARG A 14 -12.02 10.91 -15.25
N PHE A 15 -10.84 10.31 -15.43
CA PHE A 15 -9.76 10.34 -14.45
C PHE A 15 -9.29 11.77 -14.16
N TRP A 16 -9.06 12.58 -15.20
CA TRP A 16 -8.59 13.96 -15.04
C TRP A 16 -9.64 14.92 -14.47
N ARG A 17 -10.92 14.56 -14.56
CA ARG A 17 -12.02 15.33 -13.95
C ARG A 17 -12.26 15.03 -12.47
N LEU A 18 -11.59 14.02 -11.90
CA LEU A 18 -11.77 13.68 -10.48
C LEU A 18 -11.26 14.82 -9.60
N SER A 19 -12.06 15.15 -8.58
CA SER A 19 -11.54 15.93 -7.46
C SER A 19 -10.52 15.11 -6.66
N PRO A 20 -9.59 15.77 -5.95
CA PRO A 20 -8.65 15.07 -5.07
C PRO A 20 -9.32 14.17 -4.02
N ARG A 21 -10.51 14.57 -3.53
CA ARG A 21 -11.28 13.80 -2.56
C ARG A 21 -11.86 12.51 -3.17
N GLU A 22 -12.38 12.59 -4.39
CA GLU A 22 -12.88 11.40 -5.11
C GLU A 22 -11.73 10.45 -5.43
N PHE A 23 -10.60 10.97 -5.88
CA PHE A 23 -9.40 10.17 -6.13
C PHE A 23 -8.90 9.47 -4.86
N ALA A 24 -8.84 10.17 -3.73
CA ALA A 24 -8.46 9.59 -2.44
C ALA A 24 -9.41 8.47 -2.00
N ALA A 25 -10.72 8.64 -2.21
CA ALA A 25 -11.70 7.58 -1.90
C ALA A 25 -11.49 6.35 -2.78
N MET A 26 -11.31 6.54 -4.09
CA MET A 26 -11.14 5.44 -5.04
C MET A 26 -9.82 4.67 -4.86
N THR A 27 -8.78 5.33 -4.34
CA THR A 27 -7.48 4.70 -4.06
C THR A 27 -7.40 4.06 -2.66
N GLY A 28 -8.50 4.05 -1.92
CA GLY A 28 -8.55 3.44 -0.58
C GLY A 28 -7.85 4.25 0.50
N ALA A 29 -7.61 5.56 0.29
CA ALA A 29 -6.96 6.42 1.28
C ALA A 29 -7.76 6.54 2.59
N PHE A 30 -9.07 6.27 2.55
CA PHE A 30 -9.96 6.26 3.73
C PHE A 30 -10.23 4.86 4.28
N ALA A 31 -9.66 3.80 3.67
CA ALA A 31 -9.76 2.47 4.25
C ALA A 31 -8.97 2.41 5.57
N PRO A 32 -9.43 1.64 6.57
CA PRO A 32 -8.64 1.38 7.76
C PRO A 32 -7.25 0.89 7.37
N ALA A 33 -6.22 1.48 7.97
CA ALA A 33 -4.86 1.05 7.69
C ALA A 33 -4.71 -0.42 8.07
N ALA A 34 -4.44 -1.28 7.08
CA ALA A 34 -4.08 -2.66 7.36
C ALA A 34 -2.82 -2.70 8.25
N PRO A 35 -2.68 -3.68 9.14
CA PRO A 35 -1.46 -3.85 9.91
C PRO A 35 -0.26 -3.93 8.97
N ARG A 36 0.62 -2.94 9.02
CA ARG A 36 1.88 -2.94 8.28
C ARG A 36 2.96 -3.54 9.17
N LEU A 37 3.88 -4.28 8.57
CA LEU A 37 5.08 -4.72 9.28
C LEU A 37 5.87 -3.47 9.70
N VAL A 38 5.85 -3.18 11.00
CA VAL A 38 6.63 -2.09 11.59
C VAL A 38 8.01 -2.60 12.00
N ARG A 39 8.95 -1.66 12.22
CA ARG A 39 10.32 -1.97 12.62
C ARG A 39 10.38 -2.95 13.81
N ALA A 40 9.60 -2.68 14.86
CA ALA A 40 9.54 -3.54 16.04
C ALA A 40 9.07 -4.97 15.72
N GLY A 41 8.12 -5.13 14.79
CA GLY A 41 7.64 -6.43 14.33
C GLY A 41 8.73 -7.18 13.55
N LEU A 42 9.47 -6.49 12.70
CA LEU A 42 10.60 -7.07 11.99
C LEU A 42 11.73 -7.48 12.95
N GLU A 43 12.03 -6.68 13.98
CA GLU A 43 13.01 -7.05 15.02
C GLU A 43 12.60 -8.28 15.82
N ALA A 44 11.31 -8.40 16.13
CA ALA A 44 10.78 -9.60 16.78
C ALA A 44 10.97 -10.84 15.90
N LEU A 45 10.76 -10.72 14.59
CA LEU A 45 11.00 -11.81 13.64
C LEU A 45 12.48 -12.18 13.56
N MET A 46 13.39 -11.20 13.46
CA MET A 46 14.84 -11.46 13.41
C MET A 46 15.34 -12.19 14.68
N ARG A 47 14.82 -11.82 15.85
CA ARG A 47 15.15 -12.54 17.11
C ARG A 47 14.56 -13.94 17.15
N ARG A 48 13.39 -14.15 16.55
CA ARG A 48 12.70 -15.44 16.54
C ARG A 48 13.33 -16.42 15.55
N PHE A 49 13.87 -15.91 14.45
CA PHE A 49 14.50 -16.67 13.37
C PHE A 49 15.88 -16.07 13.06
N PRO A 50 16.88 -16.31 13.92
CA PRO A 50 18.24 -15.85 13.65
C PRO A 50 18.81 -16.58 12.43
N ASP A 51 19.52 -15.87 11.55
CA ASP A 51 20.21 -16.47 10.43
C ASP A 51 21.31 -17.41 10.93
N GLU A 52 21.38 -18.63 10.40
CA GLU A 52 22.49 -19.53 10.66
C GLU A 52 23.68 -19.12 9.77
N GLU A 53 24.87 -19.06 10.36
CA GLU A 53 26.11 -18.83 9.62
C GLU A 53 26.31 -20.03 8.67
N ILE A 54 26.04 -19.83 7.37
CA ILE A 54 26.41 -20.80 6.33
C ILE A 54 27.94 -20.85 6.31
N ARG A 55 28.51 -21.87 6.95
CA ARG A 55 29.94 -22.22 6.87
C ARG A 55 30.24 -23.04 5.64
#